data_AF-A0AAV5W042-F1
#
_entry.id   AF-A0AAV5W042-F1
#
_cell.length_a   1.000
_cell.length_b   1.000
_cell.length_c   1.000
_cell.angle_alpha   90.00
_cell.angle_beta   90.00
_cell.angle_gamma   90.00
#
_symmetry.space_group_name_H-M   'P 1'
#
loop_
_entity.id
_entity.type
_entity.pdbx_description
1 polymer ?
#
loop_
_entity_poly.entity_id
_entity_poly.type
_entity_poly.pdbx_seq_one_letter_code
_entity_poly.pdbx_strand_id
1 'polypeptide(L)'
;SSFFKEIAFISQVVITILAYIFNFILIFIVQTNTRKDIGTYRILITYFAVSDLYYNSMHFVVYPIPEMYGNSFVMRGHGWYTELLGVALYCGVYGHAFPIIIFHFVYRFMAIKYRNCSKQCTLVRLCSTNQ
;
A
#
# COMPACT_ATOMS: atom_id res chain seq x y z
N SER A 1 -6.50 0.93 -31.38
CA SER A 1 -6.82 0.30 -30.07
C SER A 1 -5.76 -0.73 -29.66
N SER A 2 -5.29 -1.61 -30.55
CA SER A 2 -4.32 -2.68 -30.24
C SER A 2 -3.00 -2.20 -29.60
N PHE A 3 -2.42 -1.10 -30.09
CA PHE A 3 -1.19 -0.52 -29.53
C PHE A 3 -1.31 -0.10 -28.05
N PHE A 4 -2.45 0.49 -27.66
CA PHE A 4 -2.69 0.86 -26.26
C PHE A 4 -2.84 -0.38 -25.36
N LYS A 5 -3.43 -1.46 -25.89
CA LYS A 5 -3.57 -2.73 -25.16
C LYS A 5 -2.21 -3.38 -24.90
N GLU A 6 -1.29 -3.33 -25.87
CA GLU A 6 0.08 -3.83 -25.70
C GLU A 6 0.88 -3.02 -24.67
N ILE A 7 0.80 -1.69 -24.71
CA ILE A 7 1.47 -0.83 -23.72
C ILE A 7 0.91 -1.09 -22.32
N ALA A 8 -0.41 -1.20 -22.18
CA ALA A 8 -1.06 -1.49 -20.89
C ALA A 8 -0.65 -2.87 -20.34
N PHE A 9 -0.50 -3.87 -21.22
CA PHE A 9 -0.03 -5.20 -20.83
C PHE A 9 1.40 -5.13 -20.27
N ILE A 10 2.31 -4.49 -21.01
CA ILE A 10 3.71 -4.37 -20.63
C ILE A 10 3.84 -3.58 -19.32
N SER A 11 3.13 -2.45 -19.20
CA SER A 11 3.18 -1.65 -17.97
C SER A 11 2.66 -2.43 -16.76
N GLN A 12 1.58 -3.18 -16.92
CA GLN A 12 1.04 -4.03 -15.87
C GLN A 12 2.03 -5.10 -15.42
N VAL A 13 2.71 -5.79 -16.34
CA VAL A 13 3.73 -6.79 -16.00
C VAL A 13 4.88 -6.14 -15.23
N VAL A 14 5.38 -5.00 -15.71
CA VAL A 14 6.47 -4.26 -15.06
C VAL A 14 6.08 -3.81 -13.65
N ILE A 15 4.89 -3.23 -13.49
CA ILE A 15 4.38 -2.76 -12.19
C ILE A 15 4.23 -3.94 -11.23
N THR A 16 3.71 -5.07 -11.70
CA THR A 16 3.53 -6.27 -10.87
C THR A 16 4.89 -6.79 -10.38
N ILE A 17 5.88 -6.90 -11.26
CA ILE A 17 7.23 -7.34 -10.90
C ILE A 17 7.87 -6.39 -9.88
N LEU A 18 7.80 -5.07 -10.14
CA LEU A 18 8.32 -4.06 -9.23
C LEU A 18 7.64 -4.14 -7.86
N ALA A 19 6.32 -4.30 -7.83
CA ALA A 19 5.59 -4.41 -6.59
C ALA A 19 6.02 -5.64 -5.78
N TYR A 20 6.19 -6.81 -6.40
CA TYR A 20 6.73 -7.98 -5.71
C TYR A 20 8.11 -7.69 -5.10
N ILE A 21 9.01 -7.08 -5.88
CA ILE A 21 10.36 -6.73 -5.41
C ILE A 21 10.30 -5.76 -4.21
N PHE A 22 9.53 -4.67 -4.33
CA PHE A 22 9.42 -3.68 -3.26
C PHE A 22 8.77 -4.25 -2.00
N ASN A 23 7.71 -5.06 -2.13
CA ASN A 23 7.08 -5.70 -0.99
C ASN A 23 8.02 -6.69 -0.29
N PHE A 24 8.82 -7.45 -1.05
CA PHE A 24 9.85 -8.32 -0.48
C PHE A 24 10.92 -7.53 0.28
N ILE A 25 11.43 -6.45 -0.31
CA ILE A 25 12.39 -5.55 0.34
C ILE A 25 11.78 -4.96 1.62
N LEU A 26 10.51 -4.54 1.59
CA LEU A 26 9.82 -3.98 2.74
C LEU A 26 9.73 -4.99 3.89
N ILE A 27 9.35 -6.23 3.60
CA ILE A 27 9.30 -7.31 4.59
C ILE A 27 10.69 -7.58 5.16
N PHE A 28 11.72 -7.63 4.31
CA PHE A 28 13.11 -7.84 4.72
C PHE A 28 13.62 -6.72 5.64
N ILE A 29 13.34 -5.45 5.30
CA ILE A 29 13.70 -4.27 6.10
C ILE A 29 12.98 -4.30 7.45
N VAL A 30 11.70 -4.69 7.47
CA VAL A 30 10.90 -4.81 8.70
C VAL A 30 11.45 -5.89 9.62
N GLN A 31 11.92 -7.02 9.07
CA GLN A 31 12.58 -8.07 9.85
C GLN A 31 13.95 -7.63 10.37
N THR A 32 14.71 -6.89 9.56
CA THR A 32 16.08 -6.45 9.88
C THR A 32 16.12 -5.31 10.91
N ASN A 33 15.21 -4.32 10.83
CA ASN A 33 15.23 -3.13 11.70
C ASN A 33 14.57 -3.34 13.08
N THR A 34 14.84 -4.47 13.73
CA THR A 34 14.28 -4.87 15.03
C THR A 34 14.77 -3.96 16.17
N ARG A 35 14.17 -2.78 16.31
CA ARG A 35 14.15 -2.03 17.58
C ARG A 35 12.87 -2.40 18.32
N LYS A 36 13.02 -3.14 19.42
CA LYS A 36 11.95 -3.82 20.19
C LYS A 36 10.88 -2.90 20.80
N ASP A 37 11.02 -1.59 20.71
CA ASP A 37 10.19 -0.61 21.41
C ASP A 37 8.86 -0.26 20.71
N ILE A 38 8.69 -0.62 19.42
CA ILE A 38 7.52 -0.21 18.62
C ILE A 38 6.87 -1.40 17.89
N GLY A 39 6.45 -2.42 18.66
CA GLY A 39 5.85 -3.65 18.13
C GLY A 39 4.62 -3.43 17.24
N THR A 40 3.79 -2.43 17.54
CA THR A 40 2.56 -2.15 16.77
C THR A 40 2.85 -1.58 15.37
N TYR A 41 3.99 -0.89 15.18
CA TYR A 41 4.36 -0.32 13.88
C TYR A 41 4.65 -1.41 12.85
N ARG A 42 5.24 -2.50 13.33
CA ARG A 42 5.58 -3.66 12.52
C ARG A 42 4.35 -4.28 11.88
N ILE A 43 3.30 -4.48 12.68
CA ILE A 43 2.05 -5.09 12.21
C ILE A 43 1.43 -4.24 11.10
N LEU A 44 1.45 -2.91 11.24
CA LEU A 44 0.94 -2.01 10.20
C LEU A 44 1.75 -2.07 8.90
N ILE A 45 3.09 -2.07 8.96
CA ILE A 45 3.92 -2.13 7.74
C ILE A 45 3.75 -3.49 7.04
N THR A 46 3.70 -4.58 7.80
CA THR A 46 3.42 -5.91 7.22
C THR A 46 2.03 -5.97 6.60
N TYR A 47 1.02 -5.38 7.24
CA TYR A 47 -0.34 -5.31 6.69
C TYR A 47 -0.39 -4.48 5.40
N PHE A 48 0.36 -3.37 5.34
CA PHE A 48 0.51 -2.59 4.12
C PHE A 48 1.12 -3.43 2.99
N ALA A 49 2.19 -4.18 3.27
CA ALA A 49 2.82 -5.05 2.27
C ALA A 49 1.86 -6.13 1.74
N VAL A 50 1.10 -6.77 2.64
CA VAL A 50 0.13 -7.81 2.27
C VAL A 50 -1.02 -7.20 1.46
N SER A 51 -1.51 -6.02 1.84
CA SER A 51 -2.56 -5.35 1.08
C SER A 51 -2.09 -4.90 -0.30
N ASP A 52 -0.82 -4.53 -0.46
CA ASP A 52 -0.26 -4.16 -1.77
C ASP A 52 -0.12 -5.40 -2.68
N LEU A 53 0.32 -6.54 -2.14
CA LEU A 53 0.31 -7.82 -2.86
C LEU A 53 -1.11 -8.24 -3.25
N TYR A 54 -2.08 -8.03 -2.36
CA TYR A 54 -3.49 -8.28 -2.66
C TYR A 54 -4.00 -7.35 -3.78
N TYR A 55 -3.65 -6.06 -3.76
CA TYR A 55 -4.00 -5.13 -4.83
C TYR A 55 -3.41 -5.55 -6.18
N ASN A 56 -2.13 -5.91 -6.23
CA ASN A 56 -1.46 -6.34 -7.46
C ASN A 56 -2.05 -7.64 -8.02
N SER A 57 -2.41 -8.60 -7.15
CA SER A 57 -3.08 -9.83 -7.59
C SER A 57 -4.47 -9.55 -8.16
N MET A 58 -5.26 -8.66 -7.53
CA MET A 58 -6.56 -8.25 -8.05
C MET A 58 -6.44 -7.48 -9.38
N HIS A 59 -5.42 -6.62 -9.51
CA HIS A 59 -5.12 -5.94 -10.76
C HIS A 59 -4.77 -6.93 -11.88
N PHE A 60 -4.00 -7.98 -11.56
CA PHE A 60 -3.68 -9.07 -12.49
C PHE A 60 -4.92 -9.86 -12.92
N VAL A 61 -5.81 -10.19 -11.98
CA VAL A 61 -7.03 -10.97 -12.25
C VAL A 61 -8.05 -10.19 -13.08
N VAL A 62 -8.27 -8.92 -12.78
CA VAL A 62 -9.32 -8.12 -13.43
C VAL A 62 -8.88 -7.61 -14.81
N TYR A 63 -7.57 -7.36 -15.00
CA TYR A 63 -6.99 -6.80 -16.23
C TYR A 63 -7.89 -5.70 -16.82
N PRO A 64 -8.15 -4.60 -16.08
CA PRO A 64 -9.07 -3.58 -16.53
C PRO A 64 -8.43 -2.82 -17.69
N ILE A 65 -8.84 -3.13 -18.93
CA ILE A 65 -8.46 -2.32 -20.08
C ILE A 65 -9.42 -1.13 -20.10
N PRO A 66 -8.95 0.11 -19.88
CA PRO A 66 -9.80 1.28 -20.06
C PRO A 66 -10.08 1.43 -21.56
N GLU A 67 -11.28 1.03 -22.00
CA GLU A 67 -11.73 1.27 -23.36
C GLU A 67 -12.50 2.60 -23.35
N MET A 68 -11.98 3.59 -24.07
CA MET A 68 -12.67 4.86 -24.27
C MET A 68 -13.64 4.70 -25.44
N TYR A 69 -14.95 4.84 -25.17
CA TYR A 69 -15.98 4.85 -26.20
C TYR A 69 -16.65 6.23 -26.20
N GLY A 70 -16.27 7.09 -27.14
CA GLY A 70 -16.70 8.49 -27.17
C GLY A 70 -16.17 9.29 -25.97
N ASN A 71 -17.04 10.06 -25.30
CA ASN A 71 -16.70 10.84 -24.10
C ASN A 71 -16.82 10.05 -22.78
N SER A 72 -17.05 8.73 -22.84
CA SER A 72 -17.23 7.88 -21.67
C SER A 72 -16.10 6.86 -21.53
N PHE A 73 -15.55 6.77 -20.32
CA PHE A 73 -14.58 5.75 -19.95
C PHE A 73 -15.33 4.49 -19.53
N VAL A 74 -15.19 3.40 -20.30
CA VAL A 74 -15.81 2.12 -19.97
C VAL A 74 -14.70 1.13 -19.65
N MET A 75 -14.56 0.77 -18.37
CA MET A 75 -13.72 -0.34 -17.97
C MET A 75 -14.45 -1.65 -18.23
N ARG A 76 -14.09 -2.34 -19.32
CA ARG A 76 -14.49 -3.73 -19.55
C ARG A 76 -13.39 -4.64 -19.04
N GLY A 77 -13.72 -5.53 -18.10
CA GLY A 77 -12.82 -6.62 -17.73
C GLY A 77 -12.66 -7.56 -18.92
N HIS A 78 -11.44 -7.84 -19.35
CA HIS A 78 -11.13 -8.89 -20.33
C HIS A 78 -10.49 -10.13 -19.66
N GLY A 79 -10.45 -10.15 -18.31
CA GLY A 79 -9.99 -11.30 -17.52
C GLY A 79 -11.02 -12.43 -17.40
N TRP A 80 -10.72 -13.44 -16.56
CA TRP A 80 -11.55 -14.65 -16.41
C TRP A 80 -12.94 -14.38 -15.81
N TYR A 81 -13.11 -13.23 -15.16
CA TYR A 81 -14.39 -12.72 -14.64
C TYR A 81 -14.75 -11.41 -15.37
N THR A 82 -15.37 -11.54 -16.55
CA THR A 82 -15.92 -10.45 -17.38
C THR A 82 -17.20 -9.83 -16.80
N GLU A 83 -17.70 -10.38 -15.69
CA GLU A 83 -18.93 -10.00 -14.99
C GLU A 83 -18.78 -8.66 -14.23
N LEU A 84 -19.90 -7.95 -14.00
CA LEU A 84 -19.99 -6.72 -13.20
C LEU A 84 -19.29 -6.86 -11.82
N LEU A 85 -19.26 -8.08 -11.28
CA LEU A 85 -18.59 -8.43 -10.03
C LEU A 85 -17.08 -8.17 -10.06
N GLY A 86 -16.39 -8.43 -11.17
CA GLY A 86 -14.95 -8.17 -11.28
C GLY A 86 -14.61 -6.68 -11.19
N VAL A 87 -15.45 -5.85 -11.83
CA VAL A 87 -15.31 -4.38 -11.79
C VAL A 87 -15.70 -3.82 -10.42
N ALA A 88 -16.77 -4.35 -9.80
CA ALA A 88 -17.19 -3.95 -8.46
C ALA A 88 -16.13 -4.31 -7.40
N LEU A 89 -15.54 -5.51 -7.49
CA LEU A 89 -14.43 -5.91 -6.63
C LEU A 89 -13.22 -5.01 -6.83
N TYR A 90 -12.84 -4.70 -8.07
CA TYR A 90 -11.74 -3.78 -8.35
C TYR A 90 -11.97 -2.38 -7.74
N CYS A 91 -13.18 -1.83 -7.87
CA CYS A 91 -13.54 -0.55 -7.28
C CYS A 91 -13.48 -0.59 -5.75
N GLY A 92 -13.95 -1.68 -5.13
CA GLY A 92 -13.87 -1.87 -3.68
C GLY A 92 -12.43 -1.98 -3.18
N VAL A 93 -11.59 -2.73 -3.89
CA VAL A 93 -10.17 -2.89 -3.57
C VAL A 93 -9.42 -1.56 -3.72
N TYR A 94 -9.73 -0.78 -4.76
CA TYR A 94 -9.19 0.56 -4.93
C TYR A 94 -9.64 1.51 -3.80
N GLY A 95 -10.91 1.47 -3.43
CA GLY A 95 -11.46 2.24 -2.31
C GLY A 95 -10.81 1.89 -0.97
N HIS A 96 -10.45 0.63 -0.75
CA HIS A 96 -9.82 0.17 0.48
C HIS A 96 -8.33 0.59 0.60
N ALA A 97 -7.66 0.94 -0.50
CA ALA A 97 -6.28 1.41 -0.45
C ALA A 97 -6.12 2.74 0.30
N PHE A 98 -7.09 3.65 0.18
CA PHE A 98 -7.08 4.97 0.82
C PHE A 98 -7.01 4.91 2.36
N PRO A 99 -7.91 4.21 3.08
CA PRO A 99 -7.86 4.15 4.53
C PRO A 99 -6.55 3.55 5.04
N ILE A 100 -5.99 2.54 4.36
CA ILE A 100 -4.70 1.95 4.75
C ILE A 100 -3.58 2.99 4.73
N ILE A 101 -3.52 3.82 3.69
CA ILE A 101 -2.53 4.90 3.57
C ILE A 101 -2.73 5.93 4.69
N ILE A 102 -3.98 6.30 4.98
CA ILE A 102 -4.31 7.23 6.07
C ILE A 102 -3.83 6.69 7.42
N PHE A 103 -4.13 5.42 7.73
CA PHE A 103 -3.68 4.78 8.96
C PHE A 103 -2.15 4.74 9.06
N HIS A 104 -1.45 4.48 7.94
CA HIS A 104 0.01 4.52 7.89
C HIS A 104 0.57 5.91 8.24
N PHE A 105 -0.03 6.98 7.70
CA PHE A 105 0.37 8.35 8.00
C PHE A 105 0.09 8.74 9.46
N VAL A 106 -1.11 8.46 9.96
CA VAL A 106 -1.48 8.73 11.36
C VAL A 106 -0.52 8.01 12.31
N TYR A 107 -0.17 6.77 11.99
CA TYR A 107 0.76 6.01 12.81
C TYR A 107 2.16 6.62 12.81
N ARG A 108 2.69 7.02 11.65
CA ARG A 108 3.98 7.73 11.57
C ARG A 108 3.96 9.02 12.38
N PHE A 109 2.86 9.77 12.30
CA PHE A 109 2.69 11.00 13.06
C PHE A 109 2.71 10.73 14.58
N MET A 110 1.97 9.71 15.03
CA MET A 110 1.97 9.29 16.43
C MET A 110 3.35 8.84 16.89
N ALA A 111 4.07 8.03 16.11
CA ALA A 111 5.43 7.58 16.46
C ALA A 111 6.41 8.75 16.64
N ILE A 112 6.32 9.79 15.80
CA ILE A 112 7.13 11.02 15.95
C ILE A 112 6.74 11.77 17.22
N LYS A 113 5.43 11.91 17.50
CA LYS A 113 4.93 12.58 18.70
C LYS A 113 5.35 11.86 19.99
N TYR A 114 5.25 10.53 20.03
CA TYR A 114 5.70 9.72 21.17
C TYR A 114 7.21 9.83 21.40
N ARG A 115 8.01 9.85 20.34
CA ARG A 115 9.45 10.07 20.44
C ARG A 115 9.78 11.44 21.03
N ASN A 116 9.06 12.49 20.61
CA ASN A 116 9.26 13.83 21.13
C ASN A 116 8.83 13.95 22.59
N CYS A 117 7.73 13.32 23.00
CA CYS A 117 7.27 13.31 24.39
C CYS A 117 8.22 12.56 25.33
N SER A 118 8.76 11.40 24.88
CA SER A 118 9.74 10.62 25.64
C SER A 118 11.07 11.39 25.83
N LYS A 119 11.53 12.09 24.79
CA LYS A 119 12.70 12.98 24.86
C LYS A 119 12.46 14.14 25.85
N GLN A 120 11.28 14.75 25.84
CA GLN A 120 10.89 15.81 26.76
C GLN A 120 10.90 15.31 28.21
N CYS A 121 10.28 14.16 28.51
CA CYS A 121 10.26 13.60 29.87
C CYS A 121 11.66 13.19 30.37
N THR A 122 12.54 12.70 29.49
CA THR A 122 13.92 12.36 29.87
C THR A 122 14.74 13.61 30.17
N LEU A 123 14.57 14.68 29.38
CA LEU A 123 15.21 15.98 29.64
C LEU A 123 14.72 16.61 30.96
N VAL A 124 13.41 16.56 31.23
CA VAL A 124 12.84 17.05 32.50
C VAL A 124 13.35 16.23 33.70
N ARG A 125 13.47 14.90 33.57
CA ARG A 125 14.08 14.07 34.62
C ARG A 125 15.55 14.42 34.85
N LEU A 126 16.36 14.57 33.80
CA LEU A 126 17.79 14.94 33.92
C LEU A 126 17.99 16.33 34.55
N CYS A 127 17.07 17.25 34.30
CA CYS A 127 17.09 18.59 34.90
C CYS A 127 16.70 18.56 36.40
N SER A 128 15.84 17.62 36.80
CA SER A 128 15.40 17.46 38.20
C SER A 128 16.39 16.70 39.09
N THR A 129 17.35 15.95 38.53
CA THR A 129 18.37 15.21 39.31
C THR A 129 19.68 16.00 39.50
N ASN A 130 19.83 17.15 38.83
CA ASN A 130 21.01 18.03 38.95
C ASN A 130 20.77 19.26 39.85
N GLN A 131 19.71 19.22 40.67
CA GLN A 131 19.37 20.26 41.64
C GLN A 131 19.30 19.64 43.03
#